data_AF-A0A077W7F3-F1
#
_entry.id   AF-A0A077W7F3-F1
#
_cell.length_a   1.000
_cell.length_b   1.000
_cell.length_c   1.000
_cell.angle_alpha   90.00
_cell.angle_beta   90.00
_cell.angle_gamma   90.00
#
_symmetry.space_group_name_H-M   'P 1'
#
loop_
_entity.id
_entity.type
_entity.pdbx_description
1 polymer ?
#
loop_
_entity_poly.entity_id
_entity_poly.type
_entity_poly.pdbx_seq_one_letter_code
_entity_poly.pdbx_strand_id
1 'polypeptide(L)'
;MPFFDADRFARLLEREGFSSGQARAVINALDDVVDESTIIVTADLVSKADQERTIKQYKEDFARLKNEIQQMEGRDVAEVKTANERLKSEIEKLRKQLQEEITRSQAGVRLDLNLEKGRIRDETIEQHEKLRKTDDKIESEIQTLRRQMEGIKLQILQYMIGTITAAGTLVLTYIHFF
;
A
#
# COMPACT_ATOMS: atom_id res chain seq x y z
N MET A 1 -29.74 -6.05 73.48
CA MET A 1 -30.47 -4.79 73.73
C MET A 1 -30.74 -4.69 75.23
N PRO A 2 -30.71 -3.49 75.84
CA PRO A 2 -31.17 -3.37 77.22
C PRO A 2 -32.66 -3.75 77.26
N PHE A 3 -33.03 -4.68 78.13
CA PHE A 3 -34.43 -5.07 78.33
C PHE A 3 -35.21 -3.84 78.83
N PHE A 4 -36.35 -3.56 78.20
CA PHE A 4 -37.29 -2.57 78.73
C PHE A 4 -37.86 -3.11 80.06
N ASP A 5 -37.54 -2.45 81.17
CA ASP A 5 -38.04 -2.82 82.50
C ASP A 5 -39.43 -2.22 82.71
N ALA A 6 -40.44 -2.96 82.26
CA ALA A 6 -41.86 -2.58 82.33
C ALA A 6 -42.31 -2.30 83.78
N ASP A 7 -41.80 -3.04 84.75
CA ASP A 7 -42.19 -2.89 86.16
C ASP A 7 -41.58 -1.64 86.79
N ARG A 8 -40.34 -1.30 86.43
CA ARG A 8 -39.73 -0.03 86.84
C ARG A 8 -40.44 1.16 86.21
N PHE A 9 -40.84 1.07 84.94
CA PHE A 9 -41.58 2.14 84.27
C PHE A 9 -42.99 2.30 84.84
N ALA A 10 -43.67 1.20 85.18
CA ALA A 10 -44.98 1.21 85.83
C ALA A 10 -44.94 1.95 87.17
N ARG A 11 -43.98 1.61 88.04
CA ARG A 11 -43.79 2.26 89.35
C ARG A 11 -43.48 3.76 89.22
N LEU A 12 -42.85 4.17 88.13
CA LEU A 12 -42.55 5.57 87.86
C LEU A 12 -43.81 6.33 87.47
N LEU A 13 -44.64 5.76 86.59
CA LEU A 13 -45.95 6.33 86.23
C LEU A 13 -46.88 6.41 87.45
N GLU A 14 -46.88 5.39 88.32
CA GLU A 14 -47.65 5.41 89.56
C GLU A 14 -47.20 6.51 90.53
N ARG A 15 -45.90 6.79 90.61
CA ARG A 15 -45.36 7.91 91.41
C ARG A 15 -45.74 9.29 90.85
N GLU A 16 -45.95 9.38 89.54
CA GLU A 16 -46.40 10.60 88.85
C GLU A 16 -47.94 10.75 88.86
N GLY A 17 -48.65 9.92 89.63
CA GLY A 17 -50.09 10.06 89.87
C GLY A 17 -50.99 9.22 88.96
N PHE A 18 -50.43 8.30 88.17
CA PHE A 18 -51.22 7.35 87.38
C PHE A 18 -51.71 6.20 88.28
N SER A 19 -52.93 5.72 88.04
CA SER A 19 -53.36 4.45 88.63
C SER A 19 -52.62 3.27 87.99
N SER A 20 -52.51 2.14 88.69
CA SER A 20 -51.87 0.93 88.13
C SER A 20 -52.45 0.49 86.79
N GLY A 21 -53.77 0.68 86.58
CA GLY A 21 -54.42 0.38 85.31
C GLY A 21 -53.99 1.33 84.19
N GLN A 22 -53.86 2.63 84.47
CA GLN A 22 -53.38 3.62 83.49
C GLN A 22 -51.89 3.44 83.19
N ALA A 23 -51.07 3.16 84.20
CA ALA A 23 -49.65 2.85 84.01
C ALA A 23 -49.45 1.62 83.12
N ARG A 24 -50.26 0.57 83.31
CA ARG A 24 -50.25 -0.62 82.46
C ARG A 24 -50.70 -0.32 81.03
N ALA A 25 -51.74 0.50 80.86
CA ALA A 25 -52.24 0.89 79.54
C ALA A 25 -51.19 1.68 78.73
N VAL A 26 -50.46 2.59 79.38
CA VAL A 26 -49.37 3.35 78.76
C VAL A 26 -48.21 2.44 78.36
N ILE A 27 -47.85 1.47 79.21
CA ILE A 27 -46.81 0.49 78.88
C ILE A 27 -47.19 -0.34 77.65
N ASN A 28 -48.42 -0.84 77.61
CA ASN A 28 -48.88 -1.65 76.47
C ASN A 28 -48.87 -0.84 75.17
N ALA A 29 -49.33 0.42 75.19
CA ALA A 29 -49.27 1.28 74.01
C ALA A 29 -47.84 1.59 73.57
N LEU A 30 -46.89 1.67 74.52
CA LEU A 30 -45.47 1.86 74.20
C LEU A 30 -44.87 0.60 73.58
N ASP A 31 -45.24 -0.58 74.08
CA ASP A 31 -44.83 -1.88 73.55
C ASP A 31 -45.28 -2.03 72.08
N ASP A 32 -46.55 -1.73 71.79
CA ASP A 32 -47.11 -1.76 70.44
C ASP A 32 -46.34 -0.83 69.47
N VAL A 33 -46.03 0.40 69.90
CA VAL A 33 -45.29 1.39 69.08
C VAL A 33 -43.83 0.98 68.88
N VAL A 34 -43.19 0.38 69.90
CA VAL A 34 -41.81 -0.11 69.81
C VAL A 34 -41.72 -1.32 68.89
N ASP A 35 -42.70 -2.23 68.96
CA ASP A 35 -42.77 -3.38 68.07
C ASP A 35 -42.99 -2.95 66.61
N GLU A 36 -43.94 -2.04 66.36
CA GLU A 36 -44.17 -1.50 65.01
C GLU A 36 -42.94 -0.77 64.46
N SER A 37 -42.30 0.09 65.28
CA SER A 37 -41.07 0.80 64.91
C SER A 37 -39.91 -0.16 64.63
N THR A 38 -39.78 -1.22 65.43
CA THR A 38 -38.74 -2.25 65.24
C THR A 38 -38.94 -3.00 63.92
N ILE A 39 -40.18 -3.37 63.59
CA ILE A 39 -40.51 -4.01 62.30
C ILE A 39 -40.18 -3.08 61.13
N ILE A 40 -40.58 -1.80 61.20
CA ILE A 40 -40.34 -0.82 60.12
C ILE A 40 -38.83 -0.59 59.92
N VAL A 41 -38.08 -0.37 61.00
CA VAL A 41 -36.63 -0.10 60.91
C VAL A 41 -35.86 -1.34 60.45
N THR A 42 -36.29 -2.54 60.82
CA THR A 42 -35.63 -3.78 60.41
C THR A 42 -36.02 -4.26 59.02
N ALA A 43 -37.14 -3.80 58.45
CA ALA A 43 -37.61 -4.19 57.12
C ALA A 43 -36.60 -3.87 56.01
N ASP A 44 -35.87 -2.76 56.13
CA ASP A 44 -34.85 -2.33 55.16
C ASP A 44 -33.43 -2.81 55.51
N LEU A 45 -33.25 -3.45 56.67
CA LEU A 45 -31.95 -3.96 57.09
C LEU A 45 -31.70 -5.35 56.49
N VAL A 46 -30.47 -5.55 56.02
CA VAL A 46 -30.00 -6.87 55.61
C VAL A 46 -29.37 -7.60 56.79
N SER A 47 -29.58 -8.91 56.88
CA SER A 47 -28.87 -9.72 57.86
C SER A 47 -27.36 -9.71 57.58
N LYS A 48 -26.52 -9.75 58.62
CA LYS A 48 -25.06 -9.85 58.44
C LYS A 48 -24.67 -11.10 57.62
N ALA A 49 -25.42 -12.19 57.79
CA ALA A 49 -25.17 -13.43 57.05
C ALA A 49 -25.42 -13.25 55.54
N ASP A 50 -26.49 -12.54 55.15
CA ASP A 50 -26.77 -12.29 53.73
C ASP A 50 -25.82 -11.26 53.14
N GLN A 51 -25.41 -10.25 53.91
CA GLN A 51 -24.34 -9.33 53.51
C GLN A 51 -23.02 -10.08 53.23
N GLU A 52 -22.60 -10.98 54.13
CA GLU A 52 -21.39 -11.78 53.96
C GLU A 52 -21.47 -12.72 52.75
N ARG A 53 -22.63 -13.33 52.50
CA ARG A 53 -22.86 -14.15 51.31
C ARG A 53 -22.70 -13.34 50.02
N THR A 54 -23.32 -12.17 49.95
CA THR A 54 -23.21 -11.28 48.78
C THR A 54 -21.77 -10.81 48.56
N ILE A 55 -21.06 -10.42 49.63
CA ILE A 55 -19.64 -10.05 49.54
C ILE A 55 -18.80 -11.22 49.03
N LYS A 56 -19.08 -12.45 49.47
CA LYS A 56 -18.38 -13.65 49.00
C LYS A 56 -18.63 -13.89 47.51
N GLN A 57 -19.87 -13.78 47.05
CA GLN A 57 -20.20 -13.87 45.62
C GLN A 57 -19.45 -12.83 44.79
N TYR A 58 -19.46 -11.56 45.21
CA TYR A 58 -18.71 -10.52 44.51
C TYR A 58 -17.20 -10.80 44.44
N LYS A 59 -16.61 -11.36 45.51
CA LYS A 59 -15.19 -11.74 45.48
C LYS A 59 -14.91 -12.88 44.49
N GLU A 60 -15.78 -13.88 44.44
CA GLU A 60 -15.67 -14.99 43.48
C GLU A 60 -15.81 -14.50 42.04
N ASP A 61 -16.77 -13.62 41.78
CA ASP A 61 -16.99 -13.05 40.44
C ASP A 61 -15.86 -12.13 40.02
N PHE A 62 -15.32 -11.33 40.95
CA PHE A 62 -14.15 -10.50 40.68
C PHE A 62 -12.91 -11.35 40.35
N ALA A 63 -12.71 -12.46 41.07
CA ALA A 63 -11.62 -13.40 40.77
C ALA A 63 -11.80 -14.06 39.40
N ARG A 64 -13.03 -14.45 39.04
CA ARG A 64 -13.34 -14.96 37.69
C ARG A 64 -13.06 -13.94 36.60
N LEU A 65 -13.59 -12.73 36.74
CA LEU A 65 -13.39 -11.65 35.77
C LEU A 65 -11.90 -11.33 35.58
N LYS A 66 -11.13 -11.27 36.67
CA LYS A 66 -9.69 -11.06 36.60
C LYS A 66 -8.98 -12.15 35.80
N ASN A 67 -9.32 -13.41 36.02
CA ASN A 67 -8.73 -14.53 35.30
C ASN A 67 -9.10 -14.52 33.81
N GLU A 68 -10.35 -14.17 33.49
CA GLU A 68 -10.80 -14.04 32.09
C GLU A 68 -10.04 -12.92 31.37
N ILE A 69 -9.88 -11.74 32.00
CA ILE A 69 -9.10 -10.63 31.45
C ILE A 69 -7.65 -11.05 31.20
N GLN A 70 -6.99 -11.68 32.17
CA GLN A 70 -5.60 -12.12 32.02
C GLN A 70 -5.45 -13.16 30.89
N GLN A 71 -6.41 -14.07 30.75
CA GLN A 71 -6.39 -15.05 29.67
C GLN A 71 -6.60 -14.38 28.31
N MET A 72 -7.53 -13.42 28.23
CA MET A 72 -7.81 -12.67 27.01
C MET A 72 -6.60 -11.84 26.58
N GLU A 73 -6.03 -11.05 27.48
CA GLU A 73 -4.80 -10.29 27.22
C GLU A 73 -3.66 -11.18 26.73
N GLY A 74 -3.48 -12.35 27.35
CA GLY A 74 -2.46 -13.31 26.91
C GLY A 74 -2.69 -13.83 25.48
N ARG A 75 -3.95 -14.11 25.12
CA ARG A 75 -4.31 -14.53 23.76
C ARG A 75 -4.11 -13.40 22.76
N ASP A 76 -4.60 -12.21 23.05
CA ASP A 76 -4.52 -11.05 22.14
C ASP A 76 -3.06 -10.68 21.86
N VAL A 77 -2.21 -10.67 22.89
CA VAL A 77 -0.77 -10.42 22.73
C VAL A 77 -0.11 -11.50 21.86
N ALA A 78 -0.45 -12.77 22.08
CA ALA A 78 0.09 -13.87 21.29
C ALA A 78 -0.35 -13.81 19.81
N GLU A 79 -1.61 -13.46 19.58
CA GLU A 79 -2.18 -13.29 18.23
C GLU A 79 -1.50 -12.12 17.50
N VAL A 80 -1.42 -10.95 18.14
CA VAL A 80 -0.75 -9.77 17.57
C VAL A 80 0.71 -10.06 17.28
N LYS A 81 1.42 -10.73 18.20
CA LYS A 81 2.83 -11.10 17.99
C LYS A 81 3.00 -12.02 16.78
N THR A 82 2.16 -13.04 16.67
CA THR A 82 2.19 -14.00 15.56
C THR A 82 1.87 -13.31 14.23
N ALA A 83 0.85 -12.46 14.20
CA ALA A 83 0.51 -11.67 13.02
C ALA A 83 1.66 -10.73 12.61
N ASN A 84 2.32 -10.09 13.58
CA ASN A 84 3.44 -9.19 13.33
C ASN A 84 4.66 -9.95 12.76
N GLU A 85 5.03 -11.09 13.33
CA GLU A 85 6.11 -11.95 12.82
C GLU A 85 5.82 -12.45 11.39
N ARG A 86 4.57 -12.83 11.12
CA ARG A 86 4.13 -13.22 9.77
C ARG A 86 4.23 -12.06 8.79
N LEU A 87 3.73 -10.89 9.14
CA LEU A 87 3.79 -9.69 8.28
C LEU A 87 5.24 -9.28 7.99
N LYS A 88 6.14 -9.34 8.98
CA LYS A 88 7.58 -9.09 8.77
C LYS A 88 8.18 -10.06 7.76
N SER A 89 7.84 -11.36 7.86
CA SER A 89 8.30 -12.38 6.92
C SER A 89 7.77 -12.15 5.50
N GLU A 90 6.50 -11.77 5.36
CA GLU A 90 5.89 -11.44 4.06
C GLU A 90 6.53 -10.19 3.45
N ILE A 91 6.81 -9.15 4.24
CA ILE A 91 7.51 -7.95 3.78
C ILE A 91 8.90 -8.29 3.24
N GLU A 92 9.69 -9.10 3.95
CA GLU A 92 11.04 -9.47 3.49
C GLU A 92 10.99 -10.31 2.21
N LYS A 93 9.99 -11.18 2.06
CA LYS A 93 9.77 -11.91 0.79
C LYS A 93 9.45 -10.96 -0.36
N LEU A 94 8.53 -10.02 -0.16
CA LEU A 94 8.15 -9.03 -1.17
C LEU A 94 9.34 -8.16 -1.57
N ARG A 95 10.16 -7.72 -0.61
CA ARG A 95 11.38 -6.95 -0.89
C ARG A 95 12.34 -7.72 -1.78
N LYS A 96 12.57 -9.01 -1.49
CA LYS A 96 13.45 -9.85 -2.30
C LYS A 96 12.90 -10.04 -3.72
N GLN A 97 11.61 -10.35 -3.85
CA GLN A 97 10.95 -10.50 -5.15
C GLN A 97 11.04 -9.22 -5.98
N LEU A 98 10.78 -8.06 -5.37
CA LEU A 98 10.89 -6.77 -6.04
C LEU A 98 12.31 -6.50 -6.54
N GLN A 99 13.33 -6.81 -5.72
CA GLN A 99 14.73 -6.65 -6.12
C GLN A 99 15.11 -7.57 -7.29
N GLU A 100 14.62 -8.81 -7.30
CA GLU A 100 14.79 -9.74 -8.41
C GLU A 100 14.11 -9.24 -9.69
N GLU A 101 12.89 -8.71 -9.59
CA GLU A 101 12.17 -8.13 -10.73
C GLU A 101 12.86 -6.88 -11.29
N ILE A 102 13.34 -5.97 -10.43
CA ILE A 102 14.12 -4.80 -10.86
C ILE A 102 15.37 -5.25 -11.61
N THR A 103 16.10 -6.23 -11.08
CA THR A 103 17.33 -6.73 -11.69
C THR A 103 17.03 -7.37 -13.06
N ARG A 104 15.97 -8.16 -13.14
CA ARG A 104 15.53 -8.81 -14.38
C ARG A 104 15.10 -7.78 -15.42
N SER A 105 14.30 -6.79 -15.02
CA SER A 105 13.83 -5.72 -15.89
C SER A 105 15.01 -4.89 -16.43
N GLN A 106 15.96 -4.51 -15.58
CA GLN A 106 17.17 -3.81 -16.00
C GLN A 106 18.03 -4.63 -16.96
N ALA A 107 18.16 -5.94 -16.73
CA ALA A 107 18.86 -6.83 -17.64
C ALA A 107 18.16 -6.92 -19.01
N GLY A 108 16.83 -7.00 -19.02
CA GLY A 108 16.00 -6.97 -20.23
C GLY A 108 16.21 -5.70 -21.04
N VAL A 109 16.05 -4.53 -20.40
CA VAL A 109 16.27 -3.24 -21.06
C VAL A 109 17.69 -3.11 -21.62
N ARG A 110 18.72 -3.55 -20.87
CA ARG A 110 20.10 -3.55 -21.38
C ARG A 110 20.27 -4.46 -22.59
N LEU A 111 19.65 -5.63 -22.60
CA LEU A 111 19.69 -6.55 -23.74
C LEU A 111 19.03 -5.91 -24.96
N ASP A 112 17.83 -5.36 -24.79
CA ASP A 112 17.08 -4.70 -25.86
C ASP A 112 17.88 -3.55 -26.49
N LEU A 113 18.51 -2.71 -25.66
CA LEU A 113 19.37 -1.63 -26.14
C LEU A 113 20.60 -2.14 -26.92
N ASN A 114 21.20 -3.24 -26.47
CA ASN A 114 22.35 -3.82 -27.16
C ASN A 114 21.95 -4.43 -28.50
N LEU A 115 20.80 -5.11 -28.57
CA LEU A 115 20.26 -5.65 -29.82
C LEU A 115 19.91 -4.54 -30.79
N GLU A 116 19.24 -3.50 -30.33
CA GLU A 116 18.85 -2.35 -31.15
C GLU A 116 20.07 -1.57 -31.65
N LYS A 117 21.09 -1.39 -30.80
CA LYS A 117 22.38 -0.81 -31.21
C LYS A 117 23.07 -1.66 -32.29
N GLY A 118 23.00 -2.98 -32.17
CA GLY A 118 23.49 -3.91 -33.20
C GLY A 118 22.75 -3.73 -34.53
N ARG A 119 21.42 -3.73 -34.48
CA ARG A 119 20.54 -3.52 -35.65
C ARG A 119 20.84 -2.21 -36.37
N ILE A 120 20.89 -1.10 -35.63
CA ILE A 120 21.21 0.22 -36.20
C ILE A 120 22.59 0.21 -36.87
N ARG A 121 23.59 -0.44 -36.25
CA ARG A 121 24.93 -0.53 -36.84
C ARG A 121 24.92 -1.30 -38.15
N ASP A 122 24.23 -2.43 -38.19
CA ASP A 122 24.17 -3.29 -39.39
C ASP A 122 23.41 -2.58 -40.52
N GLU A 123 22.31 -1.89 -40.21
CA GLU A 123 21.57 -1.04 -41.16
C GLU A 123 22.44 0.13 -41.68
N THR A 124 23.23 0.74 -40.80
CA THR A 124 24.16 1.81 -41.19
C THR A 124 25.24 1.30 -42.15
N ILE A 125 25.78 0.10 -41.91
CA ILE A 125 26.76 -0.54 -42.81
C ILE A 125 26.12 -0.81 -44.17
N GLU A 126 24.91 -1.36 -44.20
CA GLU A 126 24.18 -1.62 -45.44
C GLU A 126 23.92 -0.33 -46.23
N GLN A 127 23.50 0.75 -45.55
CA GLN A 127 23.31 2.06 -46.18
C GLN A 127 24.61 2.63 -46.74
N HIS A 128 25.72 2.54 -46.01
CA HIS A 128 27.03 2.96 -46.51
C HIS A 128 27.47 2.15 -47.73
N GLU A 129 27.19 0.84 -47.77
CA GLU A 129 27.49 0.02 -48.94
C GLU A 129 26.65 0.44 -50.16
N LYS A 130 25.35 0.71 -49.98
CA LYS A 130 24.46 1.22 -51.03
C LYS A 130 24.91 2.58 -51.55
N LEU A 131 25.31 3.48 -50.65
CA LEU A 131 25.86 4.79 -51.02
C LEU A 131 27.14 4.63 -51.83
N ARG A 132 28.10 3.82 -51.37
CA ARG A 132 29.35 3.58 -52.10
C ARG A 132 29.11 3.01 -53.50
N LYS A 133 28.21 2.02 -53.62
CA LYS A 133 27.81 1.48 -54.94
C LYS A 133 27.21 2.54 -55.85
N THR A 134 26.46 3.50 -55.29
CA THR A 134 25.88 4.61 -56.04
C THR A 134 26.96 5.60 -56.48
N ASP A 135 27.89 5.95 -55.59
CA ASP A 135 29.03 6.81 -55.91
C ASP A 135 29.92 6.19 -57.00
N ASP A 136 30.25 4.90 -56.89
CA ASP A 136 31.03 4.16 -57.89
C ASP A 136 30.33 4.18 -59.27
N LYS A 137 28.99 4.07 -59.28
CA LYS A 137 28.20 4.15 -60.51
C LYS A 137 28.23 5.54 -61.12
N ILE A 138 28.08 6.59 -60.31
CA ILE A 138 28.15 7.99 -60.76
C ILE A 138 29.53 8.27 -61.38
N GLU A 139 30.61 7.84 -60.74
CA GLU A 139 31.98 8.01 -61.25
C GLU A 139 32.15 7.30 -62.61
N SER A 140 31.65 6.07 -62.75
CA SER A 140 31.64 5.35 -64.02
C SER A 140 30.83 6.06 -65.11
N GLU A 141 29.68 6.65 -64.77
CA GLU A 141 28.87 7.43 -65.71
C GLU A 141 29.61 8.71 -66.15
N ILE A 142 30.27 9.41 -65.23
CA ILE A 142 31.11 10.59 -65.53
C ILE A 142 32.25 10.21 -66.50
N GLN A 143 32.96 9.11 -66.25
CA GLN A 143 34.02 8.63 -67.14
C GLN A 143 33.50 8.24 -68.53
N THR A 144 32.29 7.69 -68.59
CA THR A 144 31.63 7.35 -69.84
C THR A 144 31.25 8.61 -70.63
N LEU A 145 30.65 9.61 -69.98
CA LEU A 145 30.33 10.91 -70.59
C LEU A 145 31.60 11.62 -71.09
N ARG A 146 32.69 11.57 -70.32
CA ARG A 146 33.98 12.16 -70.71
C ARG A 146 34.54 11.50 -71.98
N ARG A 147 34.52 10.16 -72.07
CA ARG A 147 34.94 9.42 -73.27
C ARG A 147 34.06 9.75 -74.49
N GLN A 148 32.75 9.84 -74.29
CA GLN A 148 31.83 10.26 -75.36
C GLN A 148 32.16 11.68 -75.85
N MET A 149 32.44 12.61 -74.94
CA MET A 149 32.82 13.98 -75.29
C MET A 149 34.14 14.04 -76.07
N GLU A 150 35.15 13.26 -75.67
CA GLU A 150 36.42 13.13 -76.40
C GLU A 150 36.20 12.55 -77.81
N GLY A 151 35.34 11.54 -77.93
CA GLY A 151 34.92 10.99 -79.22
C GLY A 151 34.26 12.03 -80.13
N ILE A 152 33.32 12.82 -79.60
CA ILE A 152 32.65 13.91 -80.34
C ILE A 152 33.67 14.95 -80.81
N LYS A 153 34.64 15.35 -79.98
CA LYS A 153 35.71 16.28 -80.38
C LYS A 153 36.52 15.75 -81.57
N LEU A 154 36.91 14.47 -81.53
CA LEU A 154 37.64 13.84 -82.63
C LEU A 154 36.81 13.75 -83.91
N GLN A 155 35.53 13.41 -83.80
CA GLN A 155 34.61 13.40 -84.94
C GLN A 155 34.50 14.79 -85.58
N ILE A 156 34.31 15.85 -84.78
CA ILE A 156 34.26 17.24 -85.29
C ILE A 156 35.55 17.58 -86.04
N LEU A 157 36.71 17.21 -85.50
CA LEU A 157 38.00 17.45 -86.14
C LEU A 157 38.12 16.68 -87.47
N GLN A 158 37.70 15.42 -87.51
CA GLN A 158 37.64 14.64 -88.75
C GLN A 158 36.69 15.26 -89.78
N TYR A 159 35.50 15.71 -89.36
CA TYR A 159 34.57 16.42 -90.24
C TYR A 159 35.19 17.70 -90.80
N MET A 160 35.90 18.48 -89.97
CA MET A 160 36.62 19.67 -90.45
C MET A 160 37.70 19.34 -91.48
N ILE A 161 38.50 18.30 -91.25
CA ILE A 161 39.50 17.86 -92.24
C ILE A 161 38.80 17.46 -93.53
N GLY A 162 37.73 16.65 -93.44
CA GLY A 162 36.96 16.20 -94.60
C GLY A 162 36.37 17.36 -95.42
N THR A 163 35.82 18.39 -94.77
CA THR A 163 35.27 19.56 -95.47
C THR A 163 36.36 20.41 -96.12
N ILE A 164 37.50 20.63 -95.45
CA ILE A 164 38.65 21.36 -96.04
C ILE A 164 39.21 20.61 -97.24
N THR A 165 39.41 19.29 -97.13
CA THR A 165 39.89 18.47 -98.24
C THR A 165 38.91 18.51 -99.41
N ALA A 166 37.60 18.33 -99.16
CA ALA A 166 36.58 18.40 -100.22
C ALA A 166 36.57 19.76 -100.92
N ALA A 167 36.62 20.86 -100.16
CA ALA A 167 36.71 22.21 -100.72
C ALA A 167 38.00 22.39 -101.54
N GLY A 168 39.14 21.93 -101.04
CA GLY A 168 40.43 21.95 -101.75
C GLY A 168 40.39 21.15 -103.05
N THR A 169 39.78 19.96 -103.05
CA THR A 169 39.59 19.15 -104.26
C THR A 169 38.72 19.87 -105.28
N LEU A 170 37.63 20.52 -104.87
CA LEU A 170 36.79 21.31 -105.79
C LEU A 170 37.56 22.47 -106.42
N VAL A 171 38.37 23.20 -105.65
CA VAL A 171 39.22 24.29 -106.17
C VAL A 171 40.24 23.76 -107.17
N LEU A 172 40.94 22.67 -106.83
CA LEU A 172 41.90 22.03 -107.73
C LEU A 172 41.23 21.55 -109.03
N THR A 173 40.03 20.99 -108.93
CA THR A 173 39.26 20.53 -110.09
C THR A 173 38.85 21.72 -110.97
N TYR A 174 38.45 22.84 -110.38
CA TYR A 174 38.15 24.08 -111.10
C TYR A 174 39.37 24.65 -111.83
N ILE A 175 40.54 24.69 -111.18
CA ILE A 175 41.80 25.13 -111.81
C ILE A 175 42.20 24.20 -112.97
N HIS A 176 41.95 22.90 -112.87
CA HIS A 176 42.30 21.95 -113.93
C HIS A 176 41.35 22.01 -115.14
N PHE A 177 40.11 22.48 -114.95
CA PHE A 177 39.10 22.58 -115.99
C PHE A 177 39.18 23.88 -116.81
N PHE A 178 39.96 24.86 -116.35
CA PHE A 178 40.14 26.18 -116.96
C PHE A 178 41.58 26.38 -117.45
#